data_AF-A0A1C5M7L9-F1
#
_entry.id   AF-A0A1C5M7L9-F1
#
_cell.length_a   1.000
_cell.length_b   1.000
_cell.length_c   1.000
_cell.angle_alpha   90.00
_cell.angle_beta   90.00
_cell.angle_gamma   90.00
#
_symmetry.space_group_name_H-M   'P 1'
#
loop_
_entity.id
_entity.type
_entity.pdbx_description
1 polymer ?
#
loop_
_entity_poly.entity_id
_entity_poly.type
_entity_poly.pdbx_seq_one_letter_code
_entity_poly.pdbx_strand_id
1 'polypeptide(L)'
;MEALTPVLIFDGRYRLFPDGKIYSTSMHKFISPFIQRKQKRITKKVVLTTEKGKQSCFSLHLLVAKYFIPNPNNYSHVLAKDDDYTNCDVANLYWSPTRLSGHFCSECGATIKTSDTLCRLCKKKLQRRKEFENIALDTLSPENRDIISMYLNGDSYEKIGQKYGYSREMIHHFIKRANLNVPVSTKSSSLERCSCELCGCPTSGERLCSTCQKRLSREQEFNRLDLTDPQLPYSDFAKLYMTGSSMTAIARELHVSRERAYVILEKIRKYYKQKYTEDLSCSN
;
A
#
# COMPACT_ATOMS: atom_id res chain seq x y z
N MET A 1 -32.05 -21.72 -27.81
CA MET A 1 -31.97 -21.95 -26.35
C MET A 1 -32.68 -23.25 -26.09
N GLU A 2 -31.96 -24.31 -25.74
CA GLU A 2 -32.59 -25.58 -25.35
C GLU A 2 -33.47 -25.31 -24.13
N ALA A 3 -34.75 -25.65 -24.22
CA ALA A 3 -35.67 -25.48 -23.10
C ALA A 3 -35.27 -26.46 -22.00
N LEU A 4 -34.87 -25.93 -20.84
CA LEU A 4 -34.57 -26.78 -19.68
C LEU A 4 -35.83 -27.55 -19.31
N THR A 5 -35.71 -28.88 -19.25
CA THR A 5 -36.83 -29.75 -18.90
C THR A 5 -36.96 -29.88 -17.39
N PRO A 6 -38.18 -30.07 -16.85
CA PRO A 6 -38.36 -30.30 -15.42
C PRO A 6 -37.64 -31.57 -14.95
N VAL A 7 -37.12 -31.55 -13.72
CA VAL A 7 -36.33 -32.64 -13.12
C VAL A 7 -37.10 -33.27 -11.97
N LEU A 8 -37.04 -34.61 -11.87
CA LEU A 8 -37.56 -35.35 -10.71
C LEU A 8 -36.58 -35.26 -9.54
N ILE A 9 -37.08 -34.89 -8.37
CA ILE A 9 -36.29 -34.73 -7.15
C ILE A 9 -36.89 -35.54 -6.00
N PHE A 10 -36.04 -35.90 -5.03
CA PHE A 10 -36.40 -36.69 -3.85
C PHE A 10 -37.13 -37.99 -4.20
N ASP A 11 -36.44 -38.86 -4.94
CA ASP A 11 -36.97 -40.17 -5.37
C ASP A 11 -38.33 -40.07 -6.10
N GLY A 12 -38.43 -39.11 -7.04
CA GLY A 12 -39.61 -38.94 -7.88
C GLY A 12 -40.85 -38.34 -7.18
N ARG A 13 -40.76 -37.96 -5.90
CA ARG A 13 -41.89 -37.38 -5.14
C ARG A 13 -42.31 -35.99 -5.64
N TYR A 14 -41.38 -35.28 -6.28
CA TYR A 14 -41.63 -33.95 -6.81
C TYR A 14 -40.99 -33.76 -8.17
N ARG A 15 -41.64 -32.95 -9.00
CA ARG A 15 -41.09 -32.44 -10.26
C ARG A 15 -40.78 -30.95 -10.08
N LEU A 16 -39.51 -30.60 -10.17
CA LEU A 16 -39.01 -29.24 -10.08
C LEU A 16 -38.86 -28.65 -11.48
N PHE A 17 -39.37 -27.44 -11.69
CA PHE A 17 -39.31 -26.71 -12.95
C PHE A 17 -38.23 -25.62 -12.92
N PRO A 18 -37.65 -25.24 -14.08
CA PRO A 18 -36.61 -24.20 -14.16
C PRO A 18 -37.07 -22.81 -13.69
N ASP A 19 -38.37 -22.52 -13.80
CA ASP A 19 -38.99 -21.28 -13.31
C ASP A 19 -39.22 -21.27 -11.77
N GLY A 20 -38.84 -22.35 -11.10
CA GLY A 20 -39.00 -22.54 -9.66
C GLY A 20 -40.36 -23.09 -9.24
N LYS A 21 -41.25 -23.49 -10.15
CA LYS A 21 -42.47 -24.22 -9.76
C LYS A 21 -42.13 -25.65 -9.31
N ILE A 22 -42.90 -26.17 -8.36
CA ILE A 22 -42.75 -27.54 -7.85
C ILE A 22 -44.10 -28.22 -7.93
N TYR A 23 -44.17 -29.36 -8.60
CA TYR A 23 -45.35 -30.22 -8.67
C TYR A 23 -45.14 -31.45 -7.81
N SER A 24 -46.08 -31.75 -6.92
CA SER A 24 -46.08 -32.97 -6.11
C SER A 24 -46.74 -34.10 -6.89
N THR A 25 -46.02 -35.22 -7.05
CA THR A 25 -46.54 -36.40 -7.76
C THR A 25 -47.57 -37.15 -6.92
N SER A 26 -47.44 -37.14 -5.59
CA SER A 26 -48.41 -37.79 -4.69
C SER A 26 -49.69 -36.99 -4.48
N MET A 27 -49.58 -35.66 -4.39
CA MET A 27 -50.75 -34.79 -4.17
C MET A 27 -51.38 -34.28 -5.47
N HIS A 28 -50.77 -34.60 -6.62
CA HIS A 28 -51.18 -34.15 -7.95
C HIS A 28 -51.40 -32.63 -8.08
N LYS A 29 -50.62 -31.82 -7.35
CA LYS A 29 -50.78 -30.37 -7.31
C LYS A 29 -49.45 -29.62 -7.21
N PHE A 30 -49.48 -28.35 -7.60
CA PHE A 30 -48.36 -27.45 -7.35
C PHE A 30 -48.24 -27.10 -5.87
N ILE A 31 -47.00 -27.12 -5.36
CA ILE A 31 -46.68 -26.72 -4.01
C ILE A 31 -46.49 -25.20 -3.98
N SER A 32 -47.32 -24.52 -3.21
CA SER A 32 -47.22 -23.07 -3.02
C SER A 32 -46.05 -22.75 -2.08
N PRO A 33 -45.03 -21.99 -2.54
CA PRO A 33 -43.99 -21.50 -1.65
C PRO A 33 -44.56 -20.43 -0.72
N PHE A 34 -43.98 -20.32 0.47
CA PHE A 34 -44.25 -19.23 1.39
C PHE A 34 -43.09 -18.24 1.40
N ILE A 35 -43.39 -16.98 1.74
CA ILE A 35 -42.39 -15.92 1.81
C ILE A 35 -41.78 -15.91 3.21
N GLN A 36 -40.45 -16.00 3.27
CA GLN A 36 -39.69 -15.74 4.49
C GLN A 36 -38.97 -14.40 4.38
N ARG A 37 -39.23 -13.52 5.35
CA ARG A 37 -38.52 -12.26 5.55
C ARG A 37 -37.48 -12.45 6.65
N LYS A 38 -36.19 -12.25 6.33
CA LYS A 38 -35.11 -12.28 7.33
C LYS A 38 -34.14 -11.14 7.07
N GLN A 39 -33.99 -10.25 8.06
CA GLN A 39 -33.21 -9.01 7.94
C GLN A 39 -33.64 -8.23 6.68
N LYS A 40 -32.69 -7.91 5.78
CA LYS A 40 -32.91 -7.19 4.52
C LYS A 40 -33.22 -8.09 3.32
N ARG A 41 -33.50 -9.38 3.50
CA ARG A 41 -33.78 -10.32 2.39
C ARG A 41 -35.16 -10.96 2.51
N ILE A 42 -35.84 -11.00 1.37
CA ILE A 42 -37.13 -11.68 1.18
C ILE A 42 -36.87 -12.88 0.27
N THR A 43 -37.26 -14.08 0.70
CA THR A 43 -36.99 -15.32 -0.05
C THR A 43 -38.23 -16.21 -0.11
N LYS A 44 -38.38 -16.99 -1.19
CA LYS A 44 -39.37 -18.07 -1.25
C LYS A 44 -38.81 -19.34 -0.63
N LYS A 45 -39.63 -19.99 0.22
CA LYS A 45 -39.33 -21.27 0.85
C LYS A 45 -40.43 -22.28 0.61
N VAL A 46 -40.04 -23.55 0.62
CA VAL A 46 -40.94 -24.70 0.44
C VAL A 46 -40.63 -25.76 1.49
N VAL A 47 -41.68 -26.43 1.99
CA VAL A 47 -41.53 -27.61 2.84
C VAL A 47 -41.74 -28.83 1.97
N LEU A 48 -40.73 -29.69 1.90
CA LEU A 48 -40.75 -30.89 1.07
C LEU A 48 -40.35 -32.11 1.92
N THR A 49 -40.93 -33.26 1.61
CA THR A 49 -40.56 -34.54 2.21
C THR A 49 -39.36 -35.10 1.47
N THR A 50 -38.25 -35.28 2.19
CA THR A 50 -37.02 -35.86 1.63
C THR A 50 -37.16 -37.36 1.40
N GLU A 51 -36.20 -37.95 0.70
CA GLU A 51 -36.12 -39.40 0.42
C GLU A 51 -36.17 -40.24 1.70
N LYS A 52 -35.65 -39.70 2.80
CA LYS A 52 -35.68 -40.31 4.14
C LYS A 52 -37.04 -40.22 4.84
N GLY A 53 -38.09 -39.74 4.16
CA GLY A 53 -39.42 -39.53 4.73
C GLY A 53 -39.52 -38.31 5.67
N LYS A 54 -38.43 -37.59 5.92
CA LYS A 54 -38.42 -36.41 6.80
C LYS A 54 -38.81 -35.15 6.05
N GLN A 55 -39.75 -34.38 6.60
CA GLN A 55 -40.08 -33.04 6.10
C GLN A 55 -38.97 -32.05 6.44
N SER A 56 -38.56 -31.24 5.46
CA SER A 56 -37.53 -30.22 5.62
C SER A 56 -37.87 -28.98 4.83
N CYS A 57 -37.41 -27.84 5.33
CA CYS A 57 -37.66 -26.53 4.74
C CYS A 57 -36.48 -26.12 3.86
N PHE A 58 -36.74 -25.86 2.58
CA PHE A 58 -35.74 -25.51 1.57
C PHE A 58 -35.97 -24.09 1.06
N SER A 59 -34.88 -23.36 0.83
CA SER A 59 -34.92 -22.12 0.06
C SER A 59 -35.08 -22.45 -1.42
N LEU A 60 -36.08 -21.85 -2.08
CA LEU A 60 -36.43 -22.21 -3.45
C LEU A 60 -35.30 -21.90 -4.45
N HIS A 61 -34.68 -20.72 -4.36
CA HIS A 61 -33.55 -20.33 -5.21
C HIS A 61 -32.35 -21.29 -5.08
N LEU A 62 -32.03 -21.77 -3.88
CA LEU A 62 -30.95 -22.77 -3.69
C LEU A 62 -31.33 -24.11 -4.32
N LEU A 63 -32.60 -24.51 -4.19
CA LEU A 63 -33.08 -25.76 -4.76
C LEU A 63 -32.99 -25.72 -6.29
N VAL A 64 -33.49 -24.67 -6.94
CA VAL A 64 -33.41 -24.47 -8.39
C VAL A 64 -31.95 -24.47 -8.85
N ALA A 65 -31.10 -23.63 -8.24
CA ALA A 65 -29.68 -23.55 -8.63
C ALA A 65 -28.95 -24.89 -8.50
N LYS A 66 -29.25 -25.68 -7.45
CA LYS A 66 -28.64 -27.00 -7.24
C LYS A 66 -28.94 -27.99 -8.37
N TYR A 67 -30.15 -27.96 -8.93
CA TYR A 67 -30.56 -28.94 -9.94
C TYR A 67 -30.35 -28.49 -11.39
N PHE A 68 -30.31 -27.18 -11.66
CA PHE A 68 -30.22 -26.67 -13.03
C PHE A 68 -28.93 -25.92 -13.36
N ILE A 69 -28.14 -25.49 -12.36
CA ILE A 69 -26.94 -24.68 -12.59
C ILE A 69 -25.71 -25.45 -12.12
N PRO A 70 -24.83 -25.91 -13.03
CA PRO A 70 -23.56 -26.52 -12.65
C PRO A 70 -22.76 -25.63 -11.70
N ASN A 71 -22.14 -26.23 -10.69
CA ASN A 71 -21.31 -25.54 -9.71
C ASN A 71 -19.86 -26.08 -9.73
N PRO A 72 -19.10 -25.89 -10.83
CA PRO A 72 -17.75 -26.46 -10.98
C PRO A 72 -16.76 -25.95 -9.93
N ASN A 73 -16.98 -24.72 -9.43
CA ASN A 73 -16.09 -24.08 -8.46
C ASN A 73 -16.51 -24.33 -7.00
N ASN A 74 -17.53 -25.17 -6.77
CA ASN A 74 -18.06 -25.51 -5.44
C ASN A 74 -18.39 -24.28 -4.57
N TYR A 75 -18.99 -23.25 -5.16
CA TYR A 75 -19.39 -22.04 -4.46
C TYR A 75 -20.55 -22.31 -3.49
N SER A 76 -20.55 -21.60 -2.36
CA SER A 76 -21.50 -21.83 -1.25
C SER A 76 -22.70 -20.89 -1.26
N HIS A 77 -22.74 -19.91 -2.17
CA HIS A 77 -23.80 -18.91 -2.23
C HIS A 77 -24.44 -18.85 -3.61
N VAL A 78 -25.76 -18.63 -3.64
CA VAL A 78 -26.53 -18.37 -4.86
C VAL A 78 -27.08 -16.96 -4.76
N LEU A 79 -26.91 -16.18 -5.81
CA LEU A 79 -27.37 -14.80 -5.91
C LEU A 79 -28.34 -14.66 -7.09
N ALA A 80 -29.20 -13.66 -7.00
CA ALA A 80 -30.13 -13.26 -8.05
C ALA A 80 -29.52 -12.09 -8.85
N LYS A 81 -29.68 -12.08 -10.18
CA LYS A 81 -29.16 -11.00 -11.05
C LYS A 81 -29.89 -9.68 -10.83
N ASP A 82 -31.19 -9.75 -10.59
CA ASP A 82 -32.08 -8.62 -10.27
C ASP A 82 -32.10 -8.24 -8.78
N ASP A 83 -31.30 -8.91 -7.94
CA ASP A 83 -31.31 -8.81 -6.47
C ASP A 83 -32.66 -9.16 -5.80
N ASP A 84 -33.62 -9.73 -6.55
CA ASP A 84 -34.89 -10.24 -6.04
C ASP A 84 -34.86 -11.77 -5.89
N TYR A 85 -34.67 -12.22 -4.65
CA TYR A 85 -34.63 -13.65 -4.30
C TYR A 85 -36.03 -14.31 -4.26
N THR A 86 -37.08 -13.60 -4.66
CA THR A 86 -38.41 -14.17 -4.93
C THR A 86 -38.57 -14.56 -6.40
N ASN A 87 -37.74 -14.02 -7.30
CA ASN A 87 -37.60 -14.45 -8.69
C ASN A 87 -36.61 -15.63 -8.76
N CYS A 88 -37.15 -16.84 -8.64
CA CYS A 88 -36.36 -18.09 -8.58
C CYS A 88 -36.15 -18.74 -9.95
N ASP A 89 -36.33 -18.01 -11.06
CA ASP A 89 -36.05 -18.54 -12.39
C ASP A 89 -34.56 -18.84 -12.55
N VAL A 90 -34.22 -19.99 -13.13
CA VAL A 90 -32.84 -20.41 -13.36
C VAL A 90 -32.01 -19.35 -14.10
N ALA A 91 -32.60 -18.62 -15.04
CA ALA A 91 -31.93 -17.59 -15.80
C ALA A 91 -31.57 -16.37 -14.94
N ASN A 92 -32.26 -16.18 -13.81
CA ASN A 92 -32.00 -15.11 -12.84
C ASN A 92 -30.98 -15.51 -11.75
N LEU A 93 -30.62 -16.79 -11.63
CA LEU A 93 -29.78 -17.28 -10.54
C LEU A 93 -28.35 -17.57 -11.02
N TYR A 94 -27.38 -17.40 -10.13
CA TYR A 94 -25.99 -17.80 -10.37
C TYR A 94 -25.25 -18.13 -9.07
N TRP A 95 -24.25 -19.01 -9.17
CA TRP A 95 -23.36 -19.35 -8.07
C TRP A 95 -22.32 -18.25 -7.84
N SER A 96 -22.08 -17.90 -6.56
CA SER A 96 -21.13 -16.86 -6.16
C SER A 96 -20.27 -17.30 -4.98
N PRO A 97 -18.97 -16.94 -4.96
CA PRO A 97 -18.09 -17.20 -3.82
C PRO A 97 -18.44 -16.34 -2.59
N THR A 98 -19.24 -15.28 -2.74
CA THR A 98 -19.59 -14.38 -1.65
C THR A 98 -21.10 -14.14 -1.57
N ARG A 99 -21.56 -13.64 -0.42
CA ARG A 99 -22.99 -13.30 -0.23
C ARG A 99 -23.39 -11.99 -0.91
N LEU A 100 -22.45 -11.24 -1.50
CA LEU A 100 -22.69 -9.90 -2.00
C LEU A 100 -22.96 -9.97 -3.52
N SER A 101 -24.13 -9.47 -3.91
CA SER A 101 -24.53 -9.32 -5.31
C SER A 101 -23.76 -8.19 -5.97
N GLY A 102 -23.27 -8.43 -7.19
CA GLY A 102 -22.92 -7.39 -8.17
C GLY A 102 -21.73 -6.47 -7.87
N HIS A 103 -21.09 -6.55 -6.70
CA HIS A 103 -19.94 -5.68 -6.40
C HIS A 103 -18.65 -6.30 -6.92
N PHE A 104 -18.32 -5.97 -8.16
CA PHE A 104 -17.04 -6.30 -8.78
C PHE A 104 -16.21 -5.04 -8.99
N CYS A 105 -14.91 -5.19 -8.90
CA CYS A 105 -13.97 -4.12 -9.21
C CYS A 105 -14.02 -3.82 -10.70
N SER A 106 -14.35 -2.59 -11.06
CA SER A 106 -14.38 -2.15 -12.46
C SER A 106 -13.01 -2.24 -13.15
N GLU A 107 -11.91 -2.20 -12.38
CA GLU A 107 -10.53 -2.24 -12.92
C GLU A 107 -9.95 -3.64 -13.03
N CYS A 108 -10.31 -4.57 -12.14
CA CYS A 108 -9.67 -5.89 -12.10
C CYS A 108 -10.64 -7.09 -12.02
N GLY A 109 -11.95 -6.83 -12.01
CA GLY A 109 -12.98 -7.87 -11.93
C GLY A 109 -13.07 -8.59 -10.57
N ALA A 110 -12.19 -8.29 -9.61
CA ALA A 110 -12.21 -8.94 -8.29
C ALA A 110 -13.50 -8.58 -7.52
N THR A 111 -14.07 -9.54 -6.82
CA THR A 111 -15.24 -9.32 -5.95
C THR A 111 -14.90 -8.37 -4.80
N ILE A 112 -15.75 -7.37 -4.58
CA ILE A 112 -15.60 -6.34 -3.55
C ILE A 112 -16.62 -6.61 -2.44
N LYS A 113 -16.20 -6.42 -1.18
CA LYS A 113 -17.08 -6.59 -0.01
C LYS A 113 -17.94 -5.37 0.32
N THR A 114 -17.56 -4.21 -0.22
CA THR A 114 -18.24 -2.92 -0.08
C THR A 114 -19.02 -2.62 -1.36
N SER A 115 -19.97 -1.69 -1.29
CA SER A 115 -20.69 -1.15 -2.46
C SER A 115 -19.83 -0.24 -3.34
N ASP A 116 -18.51 -0.34 -3.21
CA ASP A 116 -17.56 0.46 -3.95
C ASP A 116 -17.39 -0.07 -5.37
N THR A 117 -17.10 0.84 -6.31
CA THR A 117 -16.76 0.50 -7.70
C THR A 117 -15.36 -0.12 -7.85
N LEU A 118 -14.45 0.16 -6.90
CA LEU A 118 -13.06 -0.28 -6.94
C LEU A 118 -12.67 -1.05 -5.68
N CYS A 119 -11.90 -2.13 -5.87
CA CYS A 119 -11.34 -2.87 -4.75
C CYS A 119 -10.28 -2.04 -4.01
N ARG A 120 -9.96 -2.40 -2.76
CA ARG A 120 -8.96 -1.71 -1.94
C ARG A 120 -7.61 -1.50 -2.66
N LEU A 121 -7.18 -2.50 -3.43
CA LEU A 121 -5.91 -2.44 -4.17
C LEU A 121 -6.01 -1.46 -5.35
N CYS A 122 -7.05 -1.54 -6.17
CA CYS A 122 -7.23 -0.63 -7.31
C CYS A 122 -7.48 0.81 -6.86
N LYS A 123 -8.21 1.03 -5.75
CA LYS A 123 -8.31 2.35 -5.11
C LYS A 123 -6.94 2.90 -4.73
N LYS A 124 -6.08 2.06 -4.13
CA LYS A 124 -4.71 2.46 -3.77
C LYS A 124 -3.86 2.78 -5.00
N LYS A 125 -3.95 1.99 -6.08
CA LYS A 125 -3.26 2.29 -7.36
C LYS A 125 -3.73 3.62 -7.94
N LEU A 126 -5.05 3.86 -7.97
CA LEU A 126 -5.62 5.11 -8.46
C LEU A 126 -5.12 6.32 -7.64
N GLN A 127 -5.10 6.19 -6.31
CA GLN A 127 -4.57 7.24 -5.42
C GLN A 127 -3.09 7.53 -5.71
N ARG A 128 -2.26 6.49 -5.85
CA ARG A 128 -0.84 6.62 -6.23
C ARG A 128 -0.66 7.31 -7.58
N ARG A 129 -1.48 6.97 -8.59
CA ARG A 129 -1.42 7.63 -9.89
C ARG A 129 -1.74 9.12 -9.79
N LYS A 130 -2.75 9.51 -9.02
CA LYS A 130 -3.09 10.93 -8.78
C LYS A 130 -1.97 11.69 -8.07
N GLU A 131 -1.35 11.07 -7.07
CA GLU A 131 -0.20 11.67 -6.37
C GLU A 131 1.00 11.89 -7.29
N PHE A 132 1.15 11.07 -8.34
CA PHE A 132 2.32 11.06 -9.23
C PHE A 132 1.99 11.58 -10.64
N GLU A 133 0.81 12.18 -10.84
CA GLU A 133 0.28 12.59 -12.16
C GLU A 133 1.19 13.59 -12.88
N ASN A 134 1.88 14.44 -12.12
CA ASN A 134 2.74 15.50 -12.63
C ASN A 134 4.25 15.20 -12.53
N ILE A 135 4.62 13.93 -12.32
CA ILE A 135 6.05 13.57 -12.33
C ILE A 135 6.55 13.50 -13.77
N ALA A 136 7.58 14.28 -14.06
CA ALA A 136 8.35 14.18 -15.30
C ALA A 136 9.24 12.92 -15.25
N LEU A 137 8.64 11.74 -15.52
CA LEU A 137 9.31 10.43 -15.55
C LEU A 137 10.52 10.40 -16.49
N ASP A 138 10.55 11.31 -17.46
CA ASP A 138 11.58 11.45 -18.48
C ASP A 138 12.88 12.01 -17.94
N THR A 139 12.81 12.74 -16.82
CA THR A 139 13.96 13.35 -16.14
C THR A 139 14.64 12.42 -15.15
N LEU A 140 14.06 11.24 -14.91
CA LEU A 140 14.58 10.25 -13.97
C LEU A 140 15.50 9.25 -14.67
N SER A 141 16.48 8.74 -13.93
CA SER A 141 17.28 7.61 -14.40
C SER A 141 16.40 6.39 -14.71
N PRO A 142 16.84 5.48 -15.61
CA PRO A 142 16.07 4.29 -15.96
C PRO A 142 15.69 3.43 -14.74
N GLU A 143 16.60 3.29 -13.78
CA GLU A 143 16.38 2.59 -12.52
C GLU A 143 15.28 3.25 -11.68
N ASN A 144 15.35 4.57 -11.52
CA ASN A 144 14.37 5.35 -10.78
C ASN A 144 12.97 5.28 -11.41
N ARG A 145 12.91 5.28 -12.75
CA ARG A 145 11.65 5.13 -13.49
C ARG A 145 11.02 3.76 -13.23
N ASP A 146 11.79 2.69 -13.24
CA ASP A 146 11.26 1.35 -12.97
C ASP A 146 10.78 1.20 -11.51
N ILE A 147 11.54 1.74 -10.54
CA ILE A 147 11.13 1.78 -9.12
C ILE A 147 9.77 2.47 -8.96
N ILE A 148 9.57 3.63 -9.58
CA ILE A 148 8.29 4.36 -9.53
C ILE A 148 7.20 3.57 -10.26
N SER A 149 7.49 3.01 -11.44
CA SER A 149 6.53 2.17 -12.18
C SER A 149 6.02 0.99 -11.33
N MET A 150 6.92 0.26 -10.67
CA MET A 150 6.56 -0.83 -9.77
C MET A 150 5.68 -0.33 -8.61
N TYR A 151 6.01 0.81 -8.02
CA TYR A 151 5.19 1.42 -6.98
C TYR A 151 3.78 1.78 -7.47
N LEU A 152 3.66 2.43 -8.64
CA LEU A 152 2.38 2.79 -9.25
C LEU A 152 1.54 1.55 -9.59
N ASN A 153 2.19 0.46 -10.00
CA ASN A 153 1.56 -0.82 -10.31
C ASN A 153 1.07 -1.58 -9.07
N GLY A 154 1.37 -1.10 -7.86
CA GLY A 154 0.83 -1.65 -6.62
C GLY A 154 1.82 -2.46 -5.80
N ASP A 155 3.09 -2.59 -6.23
CA ASP A 155 4.08 -3.35 -5.48
C ASP A 155 4.38 -2.72 -4.11
N SER A 156 4.80 -3.56 -3.16
CA SER A 156 5.19 -3.12 -1.82
C SER A 156 6.63 -2.60 -1.81
N TYR A 157 6.96 -1.77 -0.82
CA TYR A 157 8.32 -1.30 -0.64
C TYR A 157 9.31 -2.45 -0.38
N GLU A 158 8.89 -3.53 0.29
CA GLU A 158 9.76 -4.70 0.45
C GLU A 158 10.06 -5.37 -0.89
N LYS A 159 9.05 -5.60 -1.73
CA LYS A 159 9.22 -6.27 -3.02
C LYS A 159 10.12 -5.47 -3.96
N ILE A 160 9.94 -4.15 -3.99
CA ILE A 160 10.79 -3.26 -4.78
C ILE A 160 12.22 -3.25 -4.23
N GLY A 161 12.37 -3.16 -2.90
CA GLY A 161 13.68 -3.19 -2.24
C GLY A 161 14.44 -4.48 -2.52
N GLN A 162 13.78 -5.63 -2.44
CA GLN A 162 14.36 -6.94 -2.77
C GLN A 162 14.88 -7.02 -4.21
N LYS A 163 14.17 -6.44 -5.18
CA LYS A 163 14.60 -6.42 -6.59
C LYS A 163 15.88 -5.63 -6.80
N TYR A 164 16.05 -4.54 -6.07
CA TYR A 164 17.13 -3.56 -6.26
C TYR A 164 18.23 -3.62 -5.19
N GLY A 165 18.12 -4.50 -4.21
CA GLY A 165 19.06 -4.56 -3.08
C GLY A 165 18.94 -3.40 -2.10
N TYR A 166 17.81 -2.70 -2.08
CA TYR A 166 17.55 -1.57 -1.18
C TYR A 166 16.70 -1.99 0.02
N SER A 167 16.88 -1.30 1.16
CA SER A 167 15.97 -1.46 2.29
C SER A 167 14.59 -0.89 1.97
N ARG A 168 13.57 -1.40 2.66
CA ARG A 168 12.19 -0.90 2.57
C ARG A 168 12.11 0.60 2.87
N GLU A 169 12.88 1.05 3.87
CA GLU A 169 12.96 2.44 4.31
C GLU A 169 13.57 3.34 3.22
N MET A 170 14.61 2.85 2.54
CA MET A 170 15.22 3.53 1.41
C MET A 170 14.21 3.75 0.28
N ILE A 171 13.46 2.71 -0.11
CA ILE A 171 12.40 2.82 -1.12
C ILE A 171 11.32 3.82 -0.68
N HIS A 172 10.88 3.76 0.58
CA HIS A 172 9.89 4.70 1.11
C HIS A 172 10.38 6.16 1.01
N HIS A 173 11.61 6.45 1.43
CA HIS A 173 12.18 7.79 1.36
C HIS A 173 12.39 8.26 -0.08
N PHE A 174 12.77 7.35 -0.96
CA PHE A 174 12.92 7.61 -2.39
C PHE A 174 11.59 8.04 -3.02
N ILE A 175 10.53 7.24 -2.84
CA ILE A 175 9.19 7.55 -3.35
C ILE A 175 8.64 8.86 -2.76
N LYS A 176 8.87 9.10 -1.46
CA LYS A 176 8.47 10.36 -0.81
C LYS A 176 9.16 11.57 -1.42
N ARG A 177 10.45 11.49 -1.73
CA ARG A 177 11.21 12.56 -2.39
C ARG A 177 10.77 12.80 -3.83
N ALA A 178 10.51 11.73 -4.58
CA ALA A 178 9.99 11.83 -5.94
C ALA A 178 8.66 12.59 -5.98
N ASN A 179 7.77 12.34 -5.01
CA ASN A 179 6.48 13.03 -4.88
C ASN A 179 6.64 14.52 -4.50
N LEU A 180 7.61 14.87 -3.64
CA LEU A 180 7.86 16.27 -3.25
C LEU A 180 8.47 17.13 -4.37
N ASN A 181 9.08 16.52 -5.39
CA ASN A 181 9.60 17.22 -6.57
C ASN A 181 8.51 17.52 -7.61
N VAL A 182 7.24 17.22 -7.32
CA VAL A 182 6.11 17.68 -8.12
C VAL A 182 6.01 19.20 -7.99
N PRO A 183 6.17 19.97 -9.08
CA PRO A 183 5.89 21.41 -9.03
C PRO A 183 4.40 21.58 -8.75
N VAL A 184 4.07 22.00 -7.53
CA VAL A 184 2.71 22.43 -7.21
C VAL A 184 2.36 23.56 -8.16
N SER A 185 1.23 23.47 -8.84
CA SER A 185 0.68 24.53 -9.67
C SER A 185 0.41 25.77 -8.81
N THR A 186 1.43 26.55 -8.55
CA THR A 186 1.35 27.92 -8.08
C THR A 186 2.03 28.78 -9.13
N LYS A 187 1.24 29.69 -9.70
CA LYS A 187 1.65 30.74 -10.60
C LYS A 187 2.99 31.36 -10.14
N SER A 188 3.90 31.51 -11.10
CA SER A 188 5.04 32.44 -11.04
C SER A 188 5.99 32.31 -9.85
N SER A 189 7.10 31.62 -10.06
CA SER A 189 8.41 32.27 -10.11
C SER A 189 9.48 31.23 -10.39
N SER A 190 10.43 31.63 -11.22
CA SER A 190 11.68 30.95 -11.53
C SER A 190 12.36 30.39 -10.26
N LEU A 191 12.20 29.09 -10.01
CA LEU A 191 13.06 28.34 -9.10
C LEU A 191 14.04 27.54 -9.94
N GLU A 192 15.17 28.18 -10.21
CA GLU A 192 16.40 27.47 -10.59
C GLU A 192 16.65 26.36 -9.57
N ARG A 193 17.00 25.16 -10.06
CA ARG A 193 17.37 24.04 -9.19
C ARG A 193 18.64 24.43 -8.43
N CYS A 194 18.51 24.83 -7.17
CA CYS A 194 19.67 25.07 -6.32
C CYS A 194 20.47 23.77 -6.15
N SER A 195 21.71 23.82 -6.61
CA SER A 195 22.73 22.78 -6.39
C SER A 195 23.74 23.36 -5.41
N CYS A 196 24.16 22.58 -4.41
CA CYS A 196 25.15 23.05 -3.44
C CYS A 196 26.45 23.44 -4.15
N GLU A 197 26.90 24.68 -3.99
CA GLU A 197 28.11 25.19 -4.67
C GLU A 197 29.38 24.39 -4.31
N LEU A 198 29.44 23.78 -3.12
CA LEU A 198 30.61 23.02 -2.65
C LEU A 198 30.63 21.55 -3.05
N CYS A 199 29.46 20.94 -3.25
CA CYS A 199 29.38 19.48 -3.37
C CYS A 199 28.37 18.99 -4.41
N GLY A 200 27.74 19.90 -5.16
CA GLY A 200 26.90 19.60 -6.33
C GLY A 200 25.60 18.86 -6.04
N CYS A 201 25.26 18.62 -4.77
CA CYS A 201 24.03 17.91 -4.42
C CYS A 201 22.80 18.85 -4.51
N PRO A 202 21.63 18.33 -4.91
CA PRO A 202 20.41 19.11 -5.01
C PRO A 202 19.96 19.56 -3.61
N THR A 203 19.85 20.86 -3.38
CA THR A 203 19.46 21.44 -2.09
C THR A 203 18.02 21.91 -2.10
N SER A 204 17.32 21.73 -0.99
CA SER A 204 15.94 22.21 -0.81
C SER A 204 15.95 23.68 -0.39
N GLY A 205 16.24 24.58 -1.33
CA GLY A 205 16.09 26.03 -1.14
C GLY A 205 17.21 26.74 -0.38
N GLU A 206 18.30 26.06 -0.03
CA GLU A 206 19.50 26.66 0.60
C GLU A 206 20.70 26.64 -0.38
N ARG A 207 21.59 27.65 -0.32
CA ARG A 207 22.77 27.78 -1.19
C ARG A 207 23.83 26.69 -0.95
N LEU A 208 23.85 26.12 0.27
CA LEU A 208 24.68 24.98 0.67
C LEU A 208 23.80 23.88 1.27
N CYS A 209 24.14 22.61 1.06
CA CYS A 209 23.40 21.51 1.70
C CYS A 209 23.73 21.42 3.19
N SER A 210 22.85 20.84 4.01
CA SER A 210 23.07 20.71 5.46
C SER A 210 24.41 20.07 5.85
N THR A 211 24.96 19.15 5.05
CA THR A 211 26.30 18.57 5.25
C THR A 211 27.40 19.59 4.95
N CYS A 212 27.32 20.28 3.81
CA CYS A 212 28.31 21.26 3.36
C CYS A 212 28.23 22.56 4.20
N GLN A 213 27.06 22.91 4.73
CA GLN A 213 26.85 23.98 5.72
C GLN A 213 27.43 23.60 7.09
N LYS A 214 27.25 22.35 7.55
CA LYS A 214 27.91 21.86 8.78
C LYS A 214 29.43 21.82 8.60
N ARG A 215 29.92 21.43 7.42
CA ARG A 215 31.35 21.47 7.10
C ARG A 215 31.88 22.90 7.11
N LEU A 216 31.20 23.85 6.48
CA LEU A 216 31.59 25.27 6.53
C LEU A 216 31.53 25.85 7.94
N SER A 217 30.51 25.50 8.73
CA SER A 217 30.39 25.91 10.13
C SER A 217 31.51 25.31 11.00
N ARG A 218 31.92 24.07 10.74
CA ARG A 218 33.10 23.44 11.38
C ARG A 218 34.39 24.09 10.91
N GLU A 219 34.55 24.33 9.61
CA GLU A 219 35.70 25.06 9.06
C GLU A 219 35.78 26.48 9.63
N GLN A 220 34.67 27.19 9.84
CA GLN A 220 34.69 28.50 10.54
C GLN A 220 35.02 28.39 12.03
N GLU A 221 34.49 27.37 12.71
CA GLU A 221 34.82 27.06 14.11
C GLU A 221 36.30 26.68 14.28
N PHE A 222 36.94 26.14 13.24
CA PHE A 222 38.28 25.55 13.29
C PHE A 222 39.30 26.17 12.30
N ASN A 223 38.97 27.21 11.53
CA ASN A 223 39.87 27.90 10.58
C ASN A 223 41.02 28.64 11.26
N ARG A 224 40.98 28.71 12.59
CA ARG A 224 42.05 29.22 13.44
C ARG A 224 42.91 28.09 14.03
N LEU A 225 42.75 26.84 13.62
CA LEU A 225 43.64 25.78 14.05
C LEU A 225 44.83 25.68 13.12
N ASP A 226 46.02 25.92 13.65
CA ASP A 226 47.23 25.41 13.02
C ASP A 226 47.31 23.90 13.26
N LEU A 227 46.85 23.12 12.28
CA LEU A 227 46.91 21.65 12.30
C LEU A 227 48.35 21.11 12.20
N THR A 228 49.35 21.98 12.04
CA THR A 228 50.77 21.65 12.06
C THR A 228 51.42 21.83 13.43
N ASP A 229 50.69 22.34 14.44
CA ASP A 229 51.18 22.48 15.82
C ASP A 229 51.48 21.10 16.45
N PRO A 230 52.75 20.78 16.77
CA PRO A 230 53.13 19.51 17.38
C PRO A 230 52.53 19.29 18.78
N GLN A 231 52.08 20.35 19.46
CA GLN A 231 51.48 20.30 20.79
C GLN A 231 49.95 20.22 20.76
N LEU A 232 49.35 20.08 19.57
CA LEU A 232 47.90 20.01 19.40
C LEU A 232 47.29 18.78 20.11
N PRO A 233 46.48 18.97 21.17
CA PRO A 233 45.83 17.85 21.84
C PRO A 233 44.84 17.18 20.89
N TYR A 234 44.92 15.85 20.76
CA TYR A 234 44.01 15.05 19.93
C TYR A 234 44.04 15.43 18.43
N SER A 235 45.25 15.61 17.88
CA SER A 235 45.48 15.98 16.47
C SER A 235 44.78 15.05 15.46
N ASP A 236 44.75 13.74 15.70
CA ASP A 236 44.05 12.78 14.82
C ASP A 236 42.52 12.96 14.87
N PHE A 237 41.98 13.26 16.05
CA PHE A 237 40.56 13.60 16.19
C PHE A 237 40.21 14.86 15.41
N ALA A 238 41.03 15.91 15.54
CA ALA A 238 40.82 17.17 14.85
C ALA A 238 40.84 16.98 13.32
N LYS A 239 41.78 16.22 12.78
CA LYS A 239 41.85 15.88 11.34
C LYS A 239 40.59 15.18 10.86
N LEU A 240 40.15 14.13 11.55
CA LEU A 240 38.94 13.37 11.17
C LEU A 240 37.65 14.19 11.31
N TYR A 241 37.58 15.09 12.28
CA TYR A 241 36.43 15.98 12.46
C TYR A 241 36.32 17.03 11.35
N MET A 242 37.46 17.57 10.91
CA MET A 242 37.57 18.56 9.83
C MET A 242 37.24 18.00 8.45
N THR A 243 37.49 16.71 8.20
CA THR A 243 37.09 16.05 6.93
C THR A 243 35.57 15.82 6.83
N GLY A 244 34.79 16.23 7.84
CA GLY A 244 33.33 16.11 7.85
C GLY A 244 32.83 14.76 8.35
N SER A 245 33.71 13.92 8.91
CA SER A 245 33.34 12.62 9.48
C SER A 245 32.29 12.78 10.59
N SER A 246 31.41 11.79 10.71
CA SER A 246 30.43 11.75 11.80
C SER A 246 31.10 11.37 13.12
N MET A 247 30.54 11.81 14.26
CA MET A 247 31.07 11.46 15.59
C MET A 247 31.16 9.94 15.82
N THR A 248 30.23 9.18 15.23
CA THR A 248 30.25 7.72 15.28
C THR A 248 31.40 7.11 14.47
N ALA A 249 31.74 7.71 13.33
CA ALA A 249 32.88 7.27 12.53
C ALA A 249 34.22 7.59 13.22
N ILE A 250 34.34 8.80 13.79
CA ILE A 250 35.53 9.23 14.54
C ILE A 250 35.75 8.35 15.78
N ALA A 251 34.69 8.05 16.53
CA ALA A 251 34.76 7.19 17.70
C ALA A 251 35.25 5.78 17.35
N ARG A 252 34.80 5.25 16.20
CA ARG A 252 35.25 3.94 15.70
C ARG A 252 36.72 3.95 15.32
N GLU A 253 37.15 4.97 14.57
CA GLU A 253 38.53 5.11 14.10
C GLU A 253 39.53 5.26 15.25
N LEU A 254 39.13 5.99 16.30
CA LEU A 254 39.96 6.21 17.48
C LEU A 254 39.78 5.15 18.57
N HIS A 255 38.98 4.11 18.32
CA HIS A 255 38.67 3.05 19.28
C HIS A 255 38.18 3.56 20.65
N VAL A 256 37.35 4.61 20.65
CA VAL A 256 36.75 5.21 21.85
C VAL A 256 35.22 5.15 21.80
N SER A 257 34.56 5.28 22.95
CA SER A 257 33.10 5.40 22.96
C SER A 257 32.65 6.72 22.31
N ARG A 258 31.42 6.74 21.82
CA ARG A 258 30.84 7.94 21.22
C ARG A 258 30.77 9.11 22.20
N GLU A 259 30.47 8.83 23.47
CA GLU A 259 30.44 9.80 24.56
C GLU A 259 31.84 10.35 24.82
N ARG A 260 32.86 9.49 24.79
CA ARG A 260 34.26 9.90 24.97
C ARG A 260 34.73 10.79 23.81
N ALA A 261 34.28 10.53 22.59
CA ALA A 261 34.55 11.39 21.43
C ALA A 261 33.96 12.81 21.60
N TYR A 262 32.76 12.96 22.18
CA TYR A 262 32.21 14.29 22.50
C TYR A 262 33.00 15.00 23.61
N VAL A 263 33.45 14.27 24.63
CA VAL A 263 34.30 14.84 25.68
C VAL A 263 35.64 15.34 25.10
N ILE A 264 36.22 14.62 24.13
CA ILE A 264 37.43 15.05 23.42
C ILE A 264 37.17 16.35 22.63
N LEU A 265 36.05 16.44 21.90
CA LEU A 265 35.66 17.64 21.17
C LEU A 265 35.55 18.87 22.10
N GLU A 266 34.91 18.73 23.27
CA GLU A 266 34.78 19.81 24.25
C GLU A 266 36.13 20.23 24.85
N LYS A 267 37.06 19.28 25.06
CA LYS A 267 38.42 19.59 25.51
C LYS A 267 39.20 20.38 24.47
N ILE A 268 39.09 20.01 23.19
CA ILE A 268 39.70 20.75 22.08
C ILE A 268 39.13 22.17 22.05
N ARG A 269 37.80 22.33 22.09
CA ARG A 269 37.13 23.64 22.15
C ARG A 269 37.63 24.51 23.31
N LYS A 270 37.78 23.92 24.50
CA LYS A 270 38.25 24.63 25.70
C LYS A 270 39.72 25.07 25.59
N TYR A 271 40.60 24.18 25.12
CA TYR A 271 42.01 24.48 24.86
C TYR A 271 42.15 25.68 23.90
N TYR A 272 41.34 25.68 22.82
CA TYR A 272 41.34 26.76 21.85
C TYR A 272 40.75 28.07 22.37
N LYS A 273 39.67 27.98 23.13
CA LYS A 273 39.10 29.16 23.78
C LYS A 273 40.12 29.84 24.68
N GLN A 274 40.94 29.08 25.40
CA GLN A 274 42.00 29.60 26.29
C GLN A 274 43.17 30.22 25.50
N LYS A 275 43.74 29.50 24.51
CA LYS A 275 44.86 29.98 23.68
C LYS A 275 44.54 31.30 22.95
N TYR A 276 43.33 31.42 22.38
CA TYR A 276 42.92 32.63 21.64
C TYR A 276 42.37 33.77 22.51
N THR A 277 42.02 33.53 23.78
CA THR A 277 41.78 34.63 24.73
C THR A 277 43.09 35.27 25.22
N GLU A 278 44.19 34.53 25.24
CA GLU A 278 45.51 35.05 25.61
C GLU A 278 46.11 35.93 24.49
N ASP A 279 45.94 35.56 23.22
CA ASP A 279 46.39 36.35 22.06
C ASP A 279 45.71 37.74 21.96
N LEU A 280 44.46 37.86 22.44
CA LEU A 280 43.73 39.13 22.53
C LEU A 280 44.16 40.00 23.73
N SER A 281 44.89 39.44 24.70
CA SER A 281 45.40 40.16 25.87
C SER A 281 46.83 40.67 25.71
N CYS A 282 47.58 40.20 24.70
CA CYS A 282 48.92 40.70 24.35
C CYS A 282 48.94 41.72 23.20
N SER A 283 47.77 42.22 22.77
CA SER A 283 47.64 43.22 21.70
C SER A 283 47.16 44.60 22.19
N ASN A 284 47.38 44.92 23.47
CA ASN A 284 47.23 46.28 24.02
C ASN A 284 48.55 46.76 24.63
#